data_AF-A0A7S2TRE5-F1
#
_entry.id   AF-A0A7S2TRE5-F1
#
_cell.length_a   1.000
_cell.length_b   1.000
_cell.length_c   1.000
_cell.angle_alpha   90.00
_cell.angle_beta   90.00
_cell.angle_gamma   90.00
#
_symmetry.space_group_name_H-M   'P 1'
#
loop_
_entity.id
_entity.type
_entity.pdbx_description
1 polymer ?
#
loop_
_entity_poly.entity_id
_entity_poly.type
_entity_poly.pdbx_seq_one_letter_code
_entity_poly.pdbx_strand_id
1 'polypeptide(L)'
;MEVRRPLLLIAVLSAWANPPAASRSIVRSAGPRMMSRASAIQARRSPPVRGFAIREGVQDDIDQLKRQIQEQAEKDATPQVRDPLPPQTKAEIFRACFLVSGLIGSTGVALRKYAGAKLKVSGADAETIRAFTSLEIPDLLHIEPKDVAVMVGVGLAVTALRQLTLKVWEDYQWATDRSNEQVLRPLSMLDLAWVALLPGISEELLFRGALIPAVFPDWRGALIGALTFGVLHNSGGRNLASASFATVAGAAYGASFLATQSLLVPMGAHSLSNFLSAFLWLQSHPEPTLYKPKERKSDVEDDSESSSSSAKEEKPKPVSLKKKIKSQSNKPSSGGFGSS
;
A
#
# COMPACT_ATOMS: atom_id res chain seq x y z
N MET A 1 0.47 39.07 -3.78
CA MET A 1 1.80 38.41 -3.71
C MET A 1 1.60 36.94 -4.02
N GLU A 2 2.34 36.44 -5.01
CA GLU A 2 2.14 35.17 -5.71
C GLU A 2 1.99 33.93 -4.82
N VAL A 3 0.96 33.14 -5.13
CA VAL A 3 0.73 31.77 -4.66
C VAL A 3 1.76 30.85 -5.32
N ARG A 4 2.89 30.61 -4.67
CA ARG A 4 3.89 29.62 -5.10
C ARG A 4 4.35 28.70 -3.96
N ARG A 5 3.45 28.06 -3.21
CA ARG A 5 3.84 27.10 -2.14
C ARG A 5 2.92 25.89 -1.85
N PRO A 6 2.32 25.20 -2.84
CA PRO A 6 1.88 23.80 -2.63
C PRO A 6 2.77 22.75 -3.33
N LEU A 7 3.69 23.17 -4.22
CA LEU A 7 4.48 22.24 -5.05
C LEU A 7 5.59 21.50 -4.29
N LEU A 8 6.08 22.04 -3.16
CA LEU A 8 7.18 21.41 -2.42
C LEU A 8 6.71 20.13 -1.68
N LEU A 9 5.47 20.11 -1.19
CA LEU A 9 4.89 18.95 -0.50
C LEU A 9 4.60 17.81 -1.49
N ILE A 10 4.07 18.16 -2.67
CA ILE A 10 3.83 17.22 -3.77
C ILE A 10 5.16 16.70 -4.32
N ALA A 11 6.18 17.55 -4.47
CA ALA A 11 7.52 17.14 -4.93
C ALA A 11 8.20 16.14 -3.99
N VAL A 12 8.11 16.35 -2.67
CA VAL A 12 8.65 15.43 -1.65
C VAL A 12 7.92 14.08 -1.67
N LEU A 13 6.60 14.08 -1.85
CA LEU A 13 5.81 12.84 -1.96
C LEU A 13 6.06 12.11 -3.29
N SER A 14 6.26 12.83 -4.40
CA SER A 14 6.56 12.24 -5.71
C SER A 14 7.97 11.66 -5.83
N ALA A 15 8.96 12.24 -5.15
CA ALA A 15 10.32 11.70 -5.08
C ALA A 15 10.40 10.37 -4.30
N TRP A 16 9.40 10.10 -3.46
CA TRP A 16 9.30 8.86 -2.68
C TRP A 16 8.62 7.72 -3.47
N ALA A 17 7.74 8.05 -4.42
CA ALA A 17 7.08 7.07 -5.29
C ALA A 17 7.96 6.59 -6.46
N ASN A 18 9.05 7.31 -6.80
CA ASN A 18 9.96 6.98 -7.89
C ASN A 18 11.41 7.41 -7.56
N PRO A 19 12.26 6.53 -6.98
CA PRO A 19 13.68 6.83 -6.91
C PRO A 19 14.27 6.88 -8.33
N PRO A 20 15.11 7.87 -8.69
CA PRO A 20 15.61 8.00 -10.05
C PRO A 20 16.49 6.80 -10.42
N ALA A 21 16.10 6.10 -11.47
CA ALA A 21 16.98 5.18 -12.17
C ALA A 21 18.24 5.95 -12.64
N ALA A 22 19.40 5.36 -12.40
CA ALA A 22 20.69 5.91 -12.77
C ALA A 22 20.69 6.44 -14.21
N SER A 23 20.97 7.74 -14.35
CA SER A 23 21.00 8.46 -15.62
C SER A 23 22.02 7.86 -16.57
N ARG A 24 21.57 7.34 -17.72
CA ARG A 24 22.44 7.22 -18.90
C ARG A 24 22.57 8.59 -19.55
N SER A 25 23.81 9.00 -19.78
CA SER A 25 24.22 10.25 -20.39
C SER A 25 23.63 10.39 -21.79
N ILE A 26 22.88 11.47 -22.03
CA ILE A 26 22.57 11.94 -23.37
C ILE A 26 23.41 13.18 -23.64
N VAL A 27 24.28 13.04 -24.63
CA VAL A 27 25.14 14.06 -25.21
C VAL A 27 24.27 15.21 -25.74
N ARG A 28 24.52 16.42 -25.26
CA ARG A 28 24.02 17.68 -25.84
C ARG A 28 24.92 18.06 -27.03
N SER A 29 24.34 18.17 -28.22
CA SER A 29 24.93 18.97 -29.30
C SER A 29 24.23 20.33 -29.39
N ALA A 30 25.00 21.35 -29.77
CA ALA A 30 24.72 22.76 -29.59
C ALA A 30 24.41 23.48 -30.93
N GLY A 31 23.42 24.38 -30.88
CA GLY A 31 23.30 25.65 -31.63
C GLY A 31 22.93 25.63 -33.13
N PRO A 32 22.65 26.80 -33.75
CA PRO A 32 22.53 28.15 -33.18
C PRO A 32 21.23 28.92 -33.54
N ARG A 33 21.02 30.02 -32.79
CA ARG A 33 20.04 31.09 -33.05
C ARG A 33 20.40 31.91 -34.30
N MET A 34 19.40 32.44 -35.00
CA MET A 34 19.51 33.77 -35.61
C MET A 34 18.14 34.47 -35.74
N MET A 35 18.10 35.74 -35.33
CA MET A 35 16.98 36.67 -35.52
C MET A 35 16.99 37.24 -36.96
N SER A 36 15.82 37.62 -37.49
CA SER A 36 15.60 38.98 -38.05
C SER A 36 14.13 39.16 -38.48
N ARG A 37 13.52 40.27 -38.06
CA ARG A 37 12.24 40.79 -38.58
C ARG A 37 12.57 41.78 -39.71
N ALA A 38 11.79 41.77 -40.79
CA ALA A 38 11.03 42.93 -41.29
C ALA A 38 10.65 42.82 -42.79
N SER A 39 9.34 42.93 -43.01
CA SER A 39 8.69 43.75 -44.05
C SER A 39 8.84 43.43 -45.54
N ALA A 40 7.75 42.99 -46.16
CA ALA A 40 7.17 43.63 -47.35
C ALA A 40 5.74 43.12 -47.59
N ILE A 41 4.78 44.03 -47.51
CA ILE A 41 3.38 43.84 -47.94
C ILE A 41 3.36 43.91 -49.46
N GLN A 42 2.90 42.86 -50.14
CA GLN A 42 2.38 43.00 -51.50
C GLN A 42 1.21 42.04 -51.72
N ALA A 43 0.07 42.64 -52.04
CA ALA A 43 -1.21 41.98 -52.27
C ALA A 43 -1.14 41.02 -53.46
N ARG A 44 -1.43 39.73 -53.22
CA ARG A 44 -1.91 38.81 -54.26
C ARG A 44 -3.06 37.98 -53.73
N ARG A 45 -4.09 37.92 -54.56
CA ARG A 45 -5.40 37.29 -54.39
C ARG A 45 -5.29 35.89 -53.78
N SER A 46 -6.11 35.61 -52.76
CA SER A 46 -6.26 34.28 -52.18
C SER A 46 -6.69 33.26 -53.25
N PRO A 47 -5.95 32.16 -53.47
CA PRO A 47 -6.46 31.02 -54.21
C PRO A 47 -7.49 30.27 -53.35
N PRO A 48 -8.37 29.45 -53.95
CA PRO A 48 -9.36 28.71 -53.21
C PRO A 48 -8.68 27.76 -52.22
N VAL A 49 -9.25 27.62 -51.03
CA VAL A 49 -8.82 26.65 -50.01
C VAL A 49 -8.93 25.25 -50.64
N ARG A 50 -7.82 24.74 -51.17
CA ARG A 50 -7.66 23.30 -51.45
C ARG A 50 -7.65 22.61 -50.10
N GLY A 51 -8.47 21.56 -49.99
CA GLY A 51 -8.55 20.72 -48.80
C GLY A 51 -7.15 20.39 -48.28
N PHE A 52 -6.98 20.54 -46.98
CA PHE A 52 -5.82 20.04 -46.27
C PHE A 52 -5.76 18.52 -46.50
N ALA A 53 -5.05 18.10 -47.54
CA ALA A 53 -4.57 16.74 -47.63
C ALA A 53 -3.61 16.56 -46.46
N ILE A 54 -4.03 15.75 -45.48
CA ILE A 54 -3.16 15.30 -44.40
C ILE A 54 -1.92 14.69 -45.08
N ARG A 55 -0.74 15.24 -44.81
CA ARG A 55 0.54 14.71 -45.30
C ARG A 55 0.56 13.22 -44.98
N GLU A 56 0.89 12.35 -45.93
CA GLU A 56 0.81 10.89 -45.77
C GLU A 56 1.49 10.39 -44.48
N GLY A 57 2.60 11.00 -44.06
CA GLY A 57 3.26 10.66 -42.78
C GLY A 57 2.49 11.00 -41.49
N VAL A 58 1.56 11.97 -41.51
CA VAL A 58 0.73 12.30 -40.33
C VAL A 58 -0.36 11.26 -40.13
N GLN A 59 -0.85 10.66 -41.22
CA GLN A 59 -1.83 9.57 -41.14
C GLN A 59 -1.18 8.30 -40.57
N ASP A 60 0.05 7.99 -41.00
CA ASP A 60 0.85 6.89 -40.45
C ASP A 60 1.14 7.06 -38.96
N ASP A 61 1.49 8.28 -38.52
CA ASP A 61 1.71 8.61 -37.10
C ASP A 61 0.43 8.42 -36.26
N ILE A 62 -0.72 8.85 -36.78
CA ILE A 62 -2.03 8.67 -36.14
C ILE A 62 -2.37 7.19 -36.01
N ASP A 63 -2.13 6.40 -37.06
CA ASP A 63 -2.44 4.98 -37.05
C ASP A 63 -1.46 4.18 -36.19
N GLN A 64 -0.21 4.63 -36.08
CA GLN A 64 0.75 4.09 -35.11
C GLN A 64 0.33 4.42 -33.67
N LEU A 65 -0.12 5.65 -33.39
CA LEU A 65 -0.61 6.04 -32.07
C LEU A 65 -1.86 5.26 -31.68
N LYS A 66 -2.79 5.05 -32.61
CA LYS A 66 -3.98 4.21 -32.39
C LYS A 66 -3.60 2.77 -32.08
N ARG A 67 -2.66 2.18 -32.81
CA ARG A 67 -2.14 0.83 -32.52
C ARG A 67 -1.52 0.75 -31.13
N GLN A 68 -0.73 1.75 -30.72
CA GLN A 68 -0.16 1.80 -29.38
C GLN A 68 -1.22 1.92 -28.29
N ILE A 69 -2.25 2.77 -28.50
CA ILE A 69 -3.38 2.89 -27.58
C ILE A 69 -4.16 1.57 -27.51
N GLN A 70 -4.34 0.90 -28.64
CA GLN A 70 -5.04 -0.39 -28.72
C GLN A 70 -4.24 -1.50 -28.05
N GLU A 71 -2.93 -1.61 -28.29
CA GLU A 71 -2.04 -2.57 -27.64
C GLU A 71 -1.95 -2.32 -26.12
N GLN A 72 -1.94 -1.06 -25.71
CA GLN A 72 -1.97 -0.70 -24.30
C GLN A 72 -3.32 -1.07 -23.68
N ALA A 73 -4.43 -0.76 -24.36
CA ALA A 73 -5.77 -1.15 -23.93
C ALA A 73 -5.96 -2.67 -23.89
N GLU A 74 -5.38 -3.41 -24.84
CA GLU A 74 -5.36 -4.87 -24.84
C GLU A 74 -4.47 -5.42 -23.73
N LYS A 75 -3.30 -4.83 -23.43
CA LYS A 75 -2.48 -5.21 -22.28
C LYS A 75 -3.17 -4.93 -20.94
N ASP A 76 -3.92 -3.84 -20.86
CA ASP A 76 -4.70 -3.47 -19.69
C ASP A 76 -5.96 -4.35 -19.55
N ALA A 77 -6.51 -4.82 -20.68
CA ALA A 77 -7.65 -5.74 -20.74
C ALA A 77 -7.27 -7.22 -20.64
N THR A 78 -6.03 -7.58 -20.97
CA THR A 78 -5.50 -8.93 -20.77
C THR A 78 -5.31 -9.12 -19.27
N PRO A 79 -5.88 -10.17 -18.66
CA PRO A 79 -5.62 -10.47 -17.25
C PRO A 79 -4.11 -10.54 -17.07
N GLN A 80 -3.54 -9.57 -16.36
CA GLN A 80 -2.14 -9.58 -15.96
C GLN A 80 -1.86 -10.98 -15.41
N VAL A 81 -0.88 -11.68 -15.96
CA VAL A 81 -0.46 -12.99 -15.45
C VAL A 81 -0.26 -12.80 -13.95
N ARG A 82 -1.10 -13.47 -13.16
CA ARG A 82 -1.30 -13.23 -11.72
C ARG A 82 -0.13 -13.80 -10.92
N ASP A 83 1.07 -13.31 -11.20
CA ASP A 83 2.29 -13.85 -10.62
C ASP A 83 2.40 -13.50 -9.14
N PRO A 84 2.82 -14.47 -8.29
CA PRO A 84 3.09 -14.22 -6.89
C PRO A 84 4.23 -13.21 -6.72
N LEU A 85 4.20 -12.45 -5.61
CA LEU A 85 5.33 -11.61 -5.23
C LEU A 85 6.51 -12.47 -4.75
N PRO A 86 7.76 -12.00 -4.90
CA PRO A 86 8.91 -12.67 -4.32
C PRO A 86 8.72 -12.88 -2.81
N PRO A 87 9.02 -14.06 -2.26
CA PRO A 87 8.87 -14.29 -0.82
C PRO A 87 9.72 -13.30 -0.02
N GLN A 88 9.28 -12.97 1.17
CA GLN A 88 10.00 -12.11 2.12
C GLN A 88 10.19 -12.84 3.43
N THR A 89 11.33 -12.64 4.08
CA THR A 89 11.58 -13.12 5.43
C THR A 89 10.94 -12.19 6.45
N LYS A 90 10.64 -12.74 7.64
CA LYS A 90 10.19 -11.95 8.80
C LYS A 90 11.11 -10.76 9.07
N ALA A 91 12.44 -10.96 9.01
CA ALA A 91 13.42 -9.92 9.27
C ALA A 91 13.35 -8.77 8.26
N GLU A 92 13.16 -9.07 6.97
CA GLU A 92 13.00 -8.06 5.91
C GLU A 92 11.73 -7.24 6.11
N ILE A 93 10.61 -7.90 6.44
CA ILE A 93 9.33 -7.25 6.72
C ILE A 93 9.45 -6.29 7.90
N PHE A 94 10.03 -6.74 9.01
CA PHE A 94 10.22 -5.88 10.18
C PHE A 94 11.18 -4.73 9.90
N ARG A 95 12.29 -4.98 9.20
CA ARG A 95 13.23 -3.92 8.81
C ARG A 95 12.53 -2.85 7.97
N ALA A 96 11.77 -3.25 6.96
CA ALA A 96 11.01 -2.32 6.13
C ALA A 96 9.97 -1.56 6.97
N CYS A 97 9.19 -2.28 7.79
CA CYS A 97 8.15 -1.71 8.64
C CYS A 97 8.71 -0.66 9.62
N PHE A 98 9.78 -0.98 10.35
CA PHE A 98 10.41 -0.05 11.30
C PHE A 98 11.02 1.17 10.61
N LEU A 99 11.75 0.97 9.50
CA LEU A 99 12.40 2.08 8.79
C LEU A 99 11.37 3.03 8.19
N VAL A 100 10.38 2.48 7.48
CA VAL A 100 9.32 3.28 6.84
C VAL A 100 8.48 3.99 7.89
N SER A 101 8.01 3.28 8.92
CA SER A 101 7.21 3.89 9.99
C SER A 101 8.00 4.95 10.77
N GLY A 102 9.29 4.71 11.05
CA GLY A 102 10.16 5.69 11.70
C GLY A 102 10.35 6.95 10.87
N LEU A 103 10.56 6.81 9.56
CA LEU A 103 10.70 7.94 8.64
C LEU A 103 9.39 8.73 8.50
N ILE A 104 8.27 8.04 8.28
CA ILE A 104 6.95 8.66 8.15
C ILE A 104 6.55 9.36 9.45
N GLY A 105 6.70 8.68 10.59
CA GLY A 105 6.36 9.23 11.90
C GLY A 105 7.21 10.44 12.29
N SER A 106 8.53 10.37 12.08
CA SER A 106 9.43 11.52 12.35
C SER A 106 9.13 12.70 11.42
N THR A 107 8.82 12.44 10.15
CA THR A 107 8.39 13.47 9.19
C THR A 107 7.06 14.10 9.63
N GLY A 108 6.09 13.29 10.07
CA GLY A 108 4.83 13.77 10.60
C GLY A 108 5.02 14.68 11.82
N VAL A 109 5.83 14.27 12.79
CA VAL A 109 6.15 15.09 13.96
C VAL A 109 6.84 16.41 13.56
N ALA A 110 7.82 16.36 12.66
CA ALA A 110 8.53 17.56 12.20
C ALA A 110 7.61 18.54 11.48
N LEU A 111 6.76 18.04 10.57
CA LEU A 111 5.79 18.86 9.85
C LEU A 111 4.70 19.41 10.75
N ARG A 112 4.23 18.64 11.74
CA ARG A 112 3.29 19.11 12.77
C ARG A 112 3.86 20.28 13.57
N LYS A 113 5.11 20.18 14.04
CA LYS A 113 5.82 21.28 14.72
C LYS A 113 5.95 22.51 13.83
N TYR A 114 6.34 22.30 12.58
CA TYR A 114 6.47 23.39 11.61
C TYR A 114 5.13 24.09 11.37
N ALA A 115 4.06 23.32 11.21
CA ALA A 115 2.71 23.83 10.98
C ALA A 115 2.24 24.72 12.13
N GLY A 116 2.33 24.25 13.37
CA GLY A 116 1.93 25.01 14.56
C GLY A 116 2.75 26.29 14.79
N ALA A 117 4.03 26.28 14.43
CA ALA A 117 4.92 27.40 14.69
C ALA A 117 4.94 28.48 13.59
N LYS A 118 4.73 28.09 12.32
CA LYS A 118 5.09 28.93 11.17
C LYS A 118 4.03 29.05 10.09
N LEU A 119 3.04 28.16 10.02
CA LEU A 119 2.05 28.21 8.94
C LEU A 119 0.94 29.20 9.25
N LYS A 120 0.63 30.02 8.24
CA LYS A 120 -0.63 30.77 8.14
C LYS A 120 -1.46 30.07 7.08
N VAL A 121 -2.50 29.37 7.50
CA VAL A 121 -3.39 28.65 6.60
C VAL A 121 -4.61 29.51 6.30
N SER A 122 -4.96 29.63 5.03
CA SER A 122 -6.12 30.43 4.63
C SER A 122 -7.41 29.81 5.16
N GLY A 123 -8.18 30.58 5.93
CA GLY A 123 -9.46 30.12 6.51
C GLY A 123 -9.35 29.48 7.89
N ALA A 124 -8.19 29.54 8.55
CA ALA A 124 -8.03 29.18 9.96
C ALA A 124 -7.11 30.21 10.66
N ASP A 125 -7.46 30.58 11.89
CA ASP A 125 -6.60 31.44 12.70
C ASP A 125 -5.42 30.64 13.30
N ALA A 126 -4.47 31.37 13.89
CA ALA A 126 -3.28 30.77 14.48
C ALA A 126 -3.62 29.88 15.69
N GLU A 127 -4.72 30.15 16.39
CA GLU A 127 -5.15 29.39 17.56
C GLU A 127 -5.70 28.02 17.15
N THR A 128 -6.55 27.97 16.12
CA THR A 128 -7.06 26.74 15.52
C THR A 128 -5.89 25.86 15.07
N ILE A 129 -4.93 26.42 14.33
CA ILE A 129 -3.77 25.66 13.85
C ILE A 129 -2.95 25.11 15.04
N ARG A 130 -2.75 25.89 16.10
CA ARG A 130 -2.04 25.44 17.32
C ARG A 130 -2.77 24.33 18.05
N ALA A 131 -4.09 24.44 18.23
CA ALA A 131 -4.90 23.39 18.85
C ALA A 131 -4.75 22.07 18.08
N PHE A 132 -4.83 22.13 16.75
CA PHE A 132 -4.65 20.96 15.89
C PHE A 132 -3.22 20.42 15.84
N THR A 133 -2.21 21.19 16.22
CA THR A 133 -0.77 20.84 16.10
C THR A 133 -0.04 20.70 17.44
N SER A 134 -0.74 20.84 18.56
CA SER A 134 -0.18 20.64 19.91
C SER A 134 0.51 19.27 20.00
N LEU A 135 1.69 19.26 20.60
CA LEU A 135 2.46 18.06 20.91
C LEU A 135 2.61 17.90 22.43
N GLU A 136 1.84 18.66 23.21
CA GLU A 136 1.81 18.45 24.64
C GLU A 136 1.29 17.04 24.91
N ILE A 137 2.04 16.28 25.72
CA ILE A 137 1.72 14.89 26.03
C ILE A 137 0.29 14.74 26.59
N PRO A 138 -0.20 15.65 27.47
CA PRO A 138 -1.58 15.60 27.92
C PRO A 138 -2.59 15.66 26.78
N ASP A 139 -2.41 16.57 25.81
CA ASP A 139 -3.32 16.70 24.66
C ASP A 139 -3.22 15.50 23.72
N LEU A 140 -2.01 14.99 23.49
CA LEU A 140 -1.78 13.86 22.60
C LEU A 140 -2.34 12.55 23.19
N LEU A 141 -2.29 12.38 24.51
CA LEU A 141 -2.76 11.18 25.21
C LEU A 141 -4.18 11.32 25.78
N HIS A 142 -4.83 12.48 25.60
CA HIS A 142 -6.19 12.68 26.07
C HIS A 142 -7.15 11.76 25.32
N ILE A 143 -7.93 11.00 26.09
CA ILE A 143 -8.95 10.10 25.55
C ILE A 143 -10.16 10.08 26.47
N GLU A 144 -11.32 10.44 25.93
CA GLU A 144 -12.60 10.32 26.62
C GLU A 144 -13.28 8.98 26.26
N PRO A 145 -14.23 8.47 27.07
CA PRO A 145 -14.94 7.24 26.73
C PRO A 145 -15.61 7.25 25.34
N LYS A 146 -16.09 8.43 24.90
CA LYS A 146 -16.64 8.62 23.54
C LYS A 146 -15.57 8.42 22.46
N ASP A 147 -14.32 8.80 22.71
CA ASP A 147 -13.22 8.65 21.76
C ASP A 147 -12.84 7.19 21.57
N VAL A 148 -12.88 6.40 22.65
CA VAL A 148 -12.72 4.93 22.57
C VAL A 148 -13.84 4.32 21.74
N ALA A 149 -15.10 4.74 21.94
CA ALA A 149 -16.22 4.25 21.16
C ALA A 149 -16.09 4.60 19.67
N VAL A 150 -15.68 5.83 19.33
CA VAL A 150 -15.41 6.24 17.94
C VAL A 150 -14.23 5.45 17.36
N MET A 151 -13.14 5.29 18.10
CA MET A 151 -11.96 4.53 17.68
C MET A 151 -12.32 3.08 17.30
N VAL A 152 -13.00 2.38 18.21
CA VAL A 152 -13.44 1.00 18.00
C VAL A 152 -14.46 0.94 16.87
N GLY A 153 -15.46 1.84 16.87
CA GLY A 153 -16.50 1.89 15.86
C GLY A 153 -15.95 2.10 14.45
N VAL A 154 -15.03 3.05 14.27
CA VAL A 154 -14.37 3.31 12.98
C VAL A 154 -13.48 2.15 12.56
N GLY A 155 -12.68 1.59 13.49
CA GLY A 155 -11.83 0.43 13.18
C GLY A 155 -12.64 -0.79 12.73
N LEU A 156 -13.76 -1.08 13.40
CA LEU A 156 -14.68 -2.15 13.01
C LEU A 156 -15.40 -1.84 11.69
N ALA A 157 -15.84 -0.60 11.47
CA ALA A 157 -16.51 -0.20 10.23
C ALA A 157 -15.58 -0.32 9.01
N VAL A 158 -14.34 0.13 9.11
CA VAL A 158 -13.35 -0.02 8.03
C VAL A 158 -13.02 -1.49 7.79
N THR A 159 -12.89 -2.30 8.85
CA THR A 159 -12.70 -3.75 8.73
C THR A 159 -13.87 -4.41 8.01
N ALA A 160 -15.11 -4.10 8.41
CA ALA A 160 -16.31 -4.66 7.80
C ALA A 160 -16.44 -4.24 6.33
N LEU A 161 -16.17 -2.98 6.02
CA LEU A 161 -16.13 -2.48 4.64
C LEU A 161 -15.08 -3.21 3.82
N ARG A 162 -13.91 -3.49 4.40
CA ARG A 162 -12.87 -4.30 3.75
C ARG A 162 -13.38 -5.69 3.42
N GLN A 163 -13.99 -6.38 4.37
CA GLN A 163 -14.54 -7.71 4.16
C GLN A 163 -15.63 -7.72 3.08
N LEU A 164 -16.47 -6.69 3.01
CA LEU A 164 -17.43 -6.53 1.93
C LEU A 164 -16.73 -6.33 0.58
N THR A 165 -15.73 -5.43 0.54
CA THR A 165 -14.97 -5.13 -0.68
C THR A 165 -14.26 -6.37 -1.23
N LEU A 166 -13.66 -7.19 -0.37
CA LEU A 166 -13.04 -8.47 -0.76
C LEU A 166 -14.02 -9.46 -1.40
N LYS A 167 -15.31 -9.41 -1.04
CA LYS A 167 -16.34 -10.30 -1.59
C LYS A 167 -16.90 -9.84 -2.93
N VAL A 168 -16.90 -8.53 -3.18
CA VAL A 168 -17.60 -7.95 -4.34
C VAL A 168 -16.66 -7.39 -5.40
N TRP A 169 -15.38 -7.20 -5.09
CA TRP A 169 -14.41 -6.60 -6.01
C TRP A 169 -13.18 -7.49 -6.19
N GLU A 170 -13.17 -8.24 -7.30
CA GLU A 170 -12.13 -9.23 -7.60
C GLU A 170 -10.72 -8.61 -7.65
N ASP A 171 -10.53 -7.44 -8.29
CA ASP A 171 -9.22 -6.80 -8.36
C ASP A 171 -8.67 -6.40 -6.98
N TYR A 172 -9.56 -5.99 -6.07
CA TYR A 172 -9.19 -5.67 -4.70
C TYR A 172 -8.82 -6.92 -3.91
N GLN A 173 -9.61 -7.99 -4.08
CA GLN A 173 -9.34 -9.30 -3.50
C GLN A 173 -7.98 -9.83 -3.94
N TRP A 174 -7.73 -9.86 -5.25
CA TRP A 174 -6.48 -10.36 -5.81
C TRP A 174 -5.25 -9.58 -5.29
N ALA A 175 -5.30 -8.25 -5.32
CA ALA A 175 -4.20 -7.41 -4.83
C ALA A 175 -3.98 -7.59 -3.31
N THR A 176 -5.08 -7.77 -2.57
CA THR A 176 -5.03 -8.13 -1.15
C THR A 176 -4.33 -9.46 -0.95
N ASP A 177 -4.78 -10.53 -1.59
CA ASP A 177 -4.26 -11.88 -1.36
C ASP A 177 -2.78 -11.94 -1.73
N ARG A 178 -2.40 -11.32 -2.85
CA ARG A 178 -1.02 -11.21 -3.31
C ARG A 178 -0.09 -10.51 -2.31
N SER A 179 -0.50 -9.35 -1.80
CA SER A 179 0.33 -8.60 -0.84
C SER A 179 0.32 -9.22 0.55
N ASN A 180 -0.82 -9.70 1.02
CA ASN A 180 -0.95 -10.35 2.33
C ASN A 180 -0.20 -11.69 2.39
N GLU A 181 -0.17 -12.48 1.31
CA GLU A 181 0.60 -13.72 1.27
C GLU A 181 2.10 -13.45 1.44
N GLN A 182 2.63 -12.41 0.79
CA GLN A 182 4.03 -12.03 0.94
C GLN A 182 4.36 -11.54 2.36
N VAL A 183 3.48 -10.72 2.95
CA VAL A 183 3.78 -10.01 4.21
C VAL A 183 3.36 -10.81 5.44
N LEU A 184 2.21 -11.47 5.44
CA LEU A 184 1.62 -12.05 6.65
C LEU A 184 2.07 -13.49 6.91
N ARG A 185 2.41 -14.29 5.88
CA ARG A 185 2.81 -15.68 6.07
C ARG A 185 4.01 -15.93 6.97
N PRO A 186 5.10 -15.14 6.92
CA PRO A 186 6.25 -15.38 7.80
C PRO A 186 6.02 -14.86 9.23
N LEU A 187 4.84 -14.34 9.57
CA LEU A 187 4.58 -13.63 10.83
C LEU A 187 3.78 -14.47 11.83
N SER A 188 4.14 -14.36 13.10
CA SER A 188 3.35 -14.87 14.23
C SER A 188 2.27 -13.87 14.66
N MET A 189 1.33 -14.29 15.52
CA MET A 189 0.28 -13.41 16.08
C MET A 189 0.81 -12.15 16.76
N LEU A 190 1.93 -12.25 17.49
CA LEU A 190 2.53 -11.07 18.11
C LEU A 190 3.17 -10.14 17.07
N ASP A 191 3.69 -10.71 15.99
CA ASP A 191 4.28 -9.91 14.91
C ASP A 191 3.20 -9.09 14.18
N LEU A 192 2.02 -9.67 13.98
CA LEU A 192 0.84 -9.00 13.42
C LEU A 192 0.47 -7.74 14.20
N ALA A 193 0.54 -7.78 15.53
CA ALA A 193 0.26 -6.60 16.36
C ALA A 193 1.25 -5.45 16.05
N TRP A 194 2.54 -5.76 15.91
CA TRP A 194 3.55 -4.75 15.58
C TRP A 194 3.41 -4.20 14.18
N VAL A 195 3.22 -5.07 13.17
CA VAL A 195 3.07 -4.62 11.78
C VAL A 195 1.73 -3.93 11.52
N ALA A 196 0.73 -4.08 12.40
CA ALA A 196 -0.49 -3.30 12.37
C ALA A 196 -0.33 -1.93 13.06
N LEU A 197 0.32 -1.90 14.22
CA LEU A 197 0.45 -0.73 15.08
C LEU A 197 1.41 0.33 14.51
N LEU A 198 2.59 -0.09 14.05
CA LEU A 198 3.64 0.84 13.58
C LEU A 198 3.19 1.72 12.40
N PRO A 199 2.65 1.16 11.29
CA PRO A 199 2.11 1.98 10.22
C PRO A 199 0.87 2.76 10.69
N GLY A 200 -0.02 2.14 11.47
CA GLY A 200 -1.22 2.81 12.00
C GLY A 200 -0.92 4.04 12.85
N ILE A 201 0.18 4.06 13.61
CA ILE A 201 0.60 5.27 14.33
C ILE A 201 1.30 6.25 13.41
N SER A 202 2.31 5.79 12.66
CA SER A 202 3.19 6.67 11.90
C SER A 202 2.47 7.38 10.76
N GLU A 203 1.61 6.68 10.02
CA GLU A 203 0.83 7.26 8.94
C GLU A 203 -0.15 8.31 9.48
N GLU A 204 -0.82 8.05 10.59
CA GLU A 204 -1.75 9.01 11.18
C GLU A 204 -1.05 10.27 11.72
N LEU A 205 0.18 10.14 12.25
CA LEU A 205 1.01 11.32 12.57
C LEU A 205 1.27 12.19 11.34
N LEU A 206 1.52 11.57 10.19
CA LEU A 206 1.77 12.31 8.95
C LEU A 206 0.48 12.89 8.37
N PHE A 207 -0.53 12.07 8.10
CA PHE A 207 -1.71 12.51 7.37
C PHE A 207 -2.64 13.37 8.22
N ARG A 208 -2.93 12.96 9.47
CA ARG A 208 -3.89 13.67 10.34
C ARG A 208 -3.15 14.66 11.22
N GLY A 209 -2.00 14.23 11.74
CA GLY A 209 -1.18 15.05 12.64
C GLY A 209 -0.46 16.21 11.95
N ALA A 210 -0.14 16.09 10.66
CA ALA A 210 0.65 17.11 9.97
C ALA A 210 0.01 17.65 8.70
N LEU A 211 -0.42 16.78 7.78
CA LEU A 211 -0.94 17.20 6.49
C LEU A 211 -2.23 18.00 6.63
N ILE A 212 -3.24 17.48 7.33
CA ILE A 212 -4.52 18.20 7.54
C ILE A 212 -4.26 19.62 8.10
N PRO A 213 -3.59 19.80 9.26
CA PRO A 213 -3.34 21.13 9.80
C PRO A 213 -2.46 22.03 8.90
N ALA A 214 -1.60 21.44 8.07
CA ALA A 214 -0.70 22.19 7.20
C ALA A 214 -1.38 22.71 5.92
N VAL A 215 -2.41 22.02 5.40
CA VAL A 215 -3.13 22.45 4.20
C VAL A 215 -4.44 23.19 4.53
N PHE A 216 -5.32 22.55 5.32
CA PHE A 216 -6.62 23.06 5.75
C PHE A 216 -7.06 22.27 6.99
N PRO A 217 -7.19 22.88 8.18
CA PRO A 217 -7.61 22.18 9.40
C PRO A 217 -9.12 21.90 9.43
N ASP A 218 -9.66 21.36 8.34
CA ASP A 218 -11.08 21.03 8.14
C ASP A 218 -11.25 19.88 7.12
N TRP A 219 -12.49 19.68 6.67
CA TRP A 219 -12.85 18.62 5.73
C TRP A 219 -12.06 18.64 4.42
N ARG A 220 -11.58 19.81 3.95
CA ARG A 220 -10.79 19.93 2.73
C ARG A 220 -9.43 19.28 2.91
N GLY A 221 -8.80 19.49 4.06
CA GLY A 221 -7.55 18.83 4.42
C GLY A 221 -7.75 17.34 4.54
N ALA A 222 -8.85 16.89 5.17
CA ALA A 222 -9.18 15.48 5.26
C ALA A 222 -9.36 14.82 3.88
N LEU A 223 -10.02 15.52 2.93
CA LEU A 223 -10.18 15.04 1.55
C LEU A 223 -8.84 14.94 0.82
N ILE A 224 -7.99 15.97 0.91
CA ILE A 224 -6.64 15.96 0.32
C ILE A 224 -5.79 14.83 0.93
N GLY A 225 -5.88 14.65 2.25
CA GLY A 225 -5.20 13.57 2.96
C GLY A 225 -5.67 12.19 2.51
N ALA A 226 -6.98 11.97 2.39
CA ALA A 226 -7.55 10.72 1.91
C ALA A 226 -7.13 10.36 0.48
N LEU A 227 -7.14 11.34 -0.43
CA LEU A 227 -6.67 11.15 -1.80
C LEU A 227 -5.18 10.82 -1.85
N THR A 228 -4.36 11.56 -1.11
CA THR A 228 -2.91 11.32 -1.03
C THR A 228 -2.61 9.93 -0.46
N PHE A 229 -3.33 9.55 0.60
CA PHE A 229 -3.23 8.23 1.22
C PHE A 229 -3.54 7.10 0.23
N GLY A 230 -4.61 7.25 -0.56
CA GLY A 230 -4.96 6.30 -1.60
C GLY A 230 -3.92 6.19 -2.70
N VAL A 231 -3.42 7.31 -3.23
CA VAL A 231 -2.36 7.32 -4.26
C VAL A 231 -1.13 6.55 -3.80
N LEU A 232 -0.70 6.72 -2.55
CA LEU A 232 0.47 6.01 -1.99
C LEU A 232 0.22 4.50 -1.80
N HIS A 233 -1.04 4.09 -1.74
CA HIS A 233 -1.45 2.68 -1.66
C HIS A 233 -1.52 1.96 -3.01
N ASN A 234 -1.07 2.60 -4.10
CA ASN A 234 -0.91 1.99 -5.43
C ASN A 234 0.53 1.46 -5.65
N SER A 235 1.07 0.68 -4.71
CA SER A 235 2.46 0.19 -4.76
C SER A 235 2.63 -1.17 -4.07
N GLY A 236 3.77 -1.85 -4.25
CA GLY A 236 4.09 -3.06 -3.48
C GLY A 236 3.16 -4.26 -3.74
N GLY A 237 2.72 -4.45 -4.99
CA GLY A 237 1.74 -5.48 -5.35
C GLY A 237 0.27 -5.06 -5.19
N ARG A 238 0.03 -3.83 -4.79
CA ARG A 238 -1.29 -3.18 -4.77
C ARG A 238 -1.58 -2.46 -6.09
N ASN A 239 -2.86 -2.21 -6.35
CA ASN A 239 -3.38 -1.64 -7.60
C ASN A 239 -4.36 -0.47 -7.34
N LEU A 240 -4.99 0.05 -8.39
CA LEU A 240 -5.99 1.12 -8.28
C LEU A 240 -7.19 0.77 -7.39
N ALA A 241 -7.58 -0.51 -7.34
CA ALA A 241 -8.63 -0.96 -6.41
C ALA A 241 -8.18 -0.79 -4.95
N SER A 242 -6.92 -1.13 -4.67
CA SER A 242 -6.31 -0.90 -3.35
C SER A 242 -6.22 0.58 -3.00
N ALA A 243 -5.84 1.43 -3.96
CA ALA A 243 -5.81 2.87 -3.81
C ALA A 243 -7.20 3.45 -3.51
N SER A 244 -8.23 2.97 -4.21
CA SER A 244 -9.62 3.40 -4.03
C SER A 244 -10.14 3.06 -2.63
N PHE A 245 -9.93 1.82 -2.17
CA PHE A 245 -10.29 1.44 -0.81
C PHE A 245 -9.52 2.26 0.23
N ALA A 246 -8.21 2.45 0.03
CA ALA A 246 -7.38 3.24 0.92
C ALA A 246 -7.85 4.71 0.99
N THR A 247 -8.32 5.31 -0.10
CA THR A 247 -8.94 6.65 -0.05
C THR A 247 -10.19 6.66 0.83
N VAL A 248 -11.06 5.66 0.74
CA VAL A 248 -12.28 5.59 1.58
C VAL A 248 -11.93 5.38 3.05
N ALA A 249 -11.03 4.45 3.36
CA ALA A 249 -10.53 4.26 4.73
C ALA A 249 -9.85 5.53 5.25
N GLY A 250 -9.08 6.20 4.38
CA GLY A 250 -8.42 7.45 4.69
C GLY A 250 -9.41 8.58 5.00
N ALA A 251 -10.52 8.65 4.28
CA ALA A 251 -11.59 9.60 4.58
C ALA A 251 -12.23 9.31 5.93
N ALA A 252 -12.44 8.04 6.29
CA ALA A 252 -13.00 7.65 7.58
C ALA A 252 -12.10 8.06 8.75
N TYR A 253 -10.79 7.80 8.68
CA TYR A 253 -9.85 8.23 9.74
C TYR A 253 -9.69 9.76 9.79
N GLY A 254 -9.76 10.43 8.63
CA GLY A 254 -9.77 11.90 8.57
C GLY A 254 -11.02 12.48 9.24
N ALA A 255 -12.19 11.91 8.98
CA ALA A 255 -13.45 12.32 9.60
C ALA A 255 -13.43 12.07 11.11
N SER A 256 -12.92 10.93 11.57
CA SER A 256 -12.81 10.65 13.00
C SER A 256 -11.88 11.64 13.70
N PHE A 257 -10.75 12.00 13.07
CA PHE A 257 -9.85 13.02 13.59
C PHE A 257 -10.52 14.38 13.73
N LEU A 258 -11.26 14.83 12.70
CA LEU A 258 -11.96 16.12 12.76
C LEU A 258 -13.09 16.14 13.79
N ALA A 259 -13.76 15.00 13.99
CA ALA A 259 -14.87 14.87 14.93
C ALA A 259 -14.42 14.84 16.40
N THR A 260 -13.28 14.20 16.69
CA THR A 260 -12.78 14.04 18.07
C THR A 260 -11.67 15.01 18.43
N GLN A 261 -11.02 15.62 17.43
CA GLN A 261 -9.79 16.41 17.57
C GLN A 261 -8.63 15.64 18.25
N SER A 262 -8.74 14.31 18.35
CA SER A 262 -7.75 13.44 18.98
C SER A 262 -7.05 12.61 17.91
N LEU A 263 -5.71 12.61 17.92
CA LEU A 263 -4.91 11.75 17.03
C LEU A 263 -4.93 10.29 17.47
N LEU A 264 -5.16 10.00 18.75
CA LEU A 264 -5.24 8.61 19.21
C LEU A 264 -6.39 7.87 18.55
N VAL A 265 -7.51 8.55 18.33
CA VAL A 265 -8.71 7.96 17.71
C VAL A 265 -8.42 7.35 16.32
N PRO A 266 -7.93 8.10 15.32
CA PRO A 266 -7.58 7.52 14.03
C PRO A 266 -6.39 6.55 14.13
N MET A 267 -5.38 6.79 14.99
CA MET A 267 -4.25 5.85 15.18
C MET A 267 -4.73 4.47 15.65
N GLY A 268 -5.59 4.46 16.67
CA GLY A 268 -6.16 3.25 17.24
C GLY A 268 -7.11 2.57 16.27
N ALA A 269 -7.99 3.34 15.61
CA ALA A 269 -8.92 2.81 14.61
C ALA A 269 -8.18 2.16 13.43
N HIS A 270 -7.13 2.81 12.93
CA HIS A 270 -6.31 2.29 11.85
C HIS A 270 -5.53 1.05 12.27
N SER A 271 -4.85 1.10 13.42
CA SER A 271 -4.12 -0.06 13.95
C SER A 271 -5.03 -1.26 14.19
N LEU A 272 -6.23 -1.03 14.75
CA LEU A 272 -7.25 -2.06 14.97
C LEU A 272 -7.73 -2.64 13.64
N SER A 273 -8.04 -1.79 12.66
CA SER A 273 -8.48 -2.21 11.33
C SER A 273 -7.42 -3.07 10.62
N ASN A 274 -6.14 -2.67 10.69
CA ASN A 274 -5.03 -3.43 10.13
C ASN A 274 -4.89 -4.79 10.81
N PHE A 275 -4.93 -4.83 12.14
CA PHE A 275 -4.80 -6.06 12.90
C PHE A 275 -5.95 -7.04 12.60
N LEU A 276 -7.20 -6.58 12.69
CA LEU A 276 -8.36 -7.42 12.41
C LEU A 276 -8.38 -7.88 10.95
N SER A 277 -8.05 -7.01 10.01
CA SER A 277 -8.00 -7.36 8.59
C SER A 277 -6.94 -8.43 8.29
N ALA A 278 -5.76 -8.33 8.91
CA ALA A 278 -4.70 -9.31 8.77
C ALA A 278 -5.06 -10.64 9.45
N PHE A 279 -5.61 -10.57 10.67
CA PHE A 279 -6.08 -11.74 11.40
C PHE A 279 -7.16 -12.50 10.63
N LEU A 280 -8.24 -11.82 10.19
CA LEU A 280 -9.34 -12.42 9.44
C LEU A 280 -8.86 -13.01 8.10
N TRP A 281 -7.89 -12.38 7.46
CA TRP A 281 -7.31 -12.90 6.24
C TRP A 281 -6.55 -14.22 6.48
N LEU A 282 -5.70 -14.30 7.52
CA LEU A 282 -5.02 -15.54 7.89
C LEU A 282 -6.00 -16.66 8.27
N GLN A 283 -7.12 -16.34 8.93
CA GLN A 283 -8.16 -17.32 9.27
C GLN A 283 -8.89 -17.86 8.02
N SER A 284 -9.13 -17.01 7.03
CA SER A 284 -9.79 -17.42 5.77
C SER A 284 -8.84 -18.13 4.80
N HIS A 285 -7.52 -18.03 5.02
CA HIS A 285 -6.48 -18.58 4.17
C HIS A 285 -5.49 -19.39 5.04
N PRO A 286 -5.88 -20.57 5.56
CA PRO A 286 -5.02 -21.35 6.45
C PRO A 286 -3.78 -21.90 5.73
N GLU A 287 -3.90 -22.15 4.42
CA GLU A 287 -2.84 -22.66 3.56
C GLU A 287 -2.36 -21.58 2.57
N PRO A 288 -1.12 -21.66 2.07
CA PRO A 288 -0.62 -20.76 1.03
C PRO A 288 -1.50 -20.80 -0.23
N THR A 289 -2.02 -19.64 -0.64
CA THR A 289 -2.98 -19.57 -1.75
C THR A 289 -2.36 -19.29 -3.12
N LEU A 290 -1.16 -18.73 -3.15
CA LEU A 290 -0.46 -18.31 -4.37
C LEU A 290 0.79 -19.15 -4.69
N TYR A 291 0.98 -20.28 -4.01
CA TYR A 291 2.07 -21.21 -4.27
C TYR A 291 1.54 -22.60 -4.64
N LYS A 292 1.25 -22.80 -5.93
CA LYS A 292 1.44 -24.11 -6.56
C LYS A 292 2.74 -24.02 -7.37
N PRO A 293 3.86 -24.59 -6.92
CA PRO A 293 5.03 -24.69 -7.79
C PRO A 293 4.58 -25.45 -9.03
N LYS A 294 4.79 -24.87 -10.21
CA LYS A 294 4.62 -25.59 -11.47
C LYS A 294 5.46 -26.86 -11.33
N GLU A 295 4.80 -28.02 -11.26
CA GLU A 295 5.48 -29.26 -11.61
C GLU A 295 6.01 -29.02 -13.02
N ARG A 296 7.33 -28.83 -13.11
CA ARG A 296 8.01 -28.88 -14.39
C ARG A 296 7.82 -30.33 -14.81
N LYS A 297 6.79 -30.60 -15.61
CA LYS A 297 6.75 -31.82 -16.42
C LYS A 297 8.09 -31.84 -17.14
N SER A 298 8.91 -32.81 -16.77
CA SER A 298 10.05 -33.21 -17.56
C SER A 298 9.47 -33.82 -18.84
N ASP A 299 9.08 -32.97 -19.78
CA ASP A 299 8.80 -33.37 -21.15
C ASP A 299 10.16 -33.66 -21.79
N VAL A 300 10.67 -34.86 -21.49
CA VAL A 300 11.68 -35.58 -22.29
C VAL A 300 11.24 -37.04 -22.35
N GLU A 301 10.18 -37.27 -23.12
CA GLU A 301 9.95 -38.49 -23.93
C GLU A 301 10.09 -37.96 -25.36
N ASP A 302 10.87 -38.50 -26.30
CA ASP A 302 11.19 -39.88 -26.68
C ASP A 302 12.51 -39.76 -27.52
N ASP A 303 13.43 -40.70 -27.69
CA ASP A 303 13.29 -42.04 -28.26
C ASP A 303 14.60 -42.83 -28.00
N SER A 304 14.50 -44.06 -27.50
CA SER A 304 15.24 -45.21 -28.06
C SER A 304 14.88 -46.49 -27.31
N GLU A 305 14.08 -47.33 -27.98
CA GLU A 305 13.98 -48.76 -27.69
C GLU A 305 15.36 -49.42 -27.83
N SER A 306 15.79 -50.21 -26.83
CA SER A 306 16.17 -51.62 -27.04
C SER A 306 16.52 -52.34 -25.73
N SER A 307 15.76 -53.41 -25.48
CA SER A 307 16.19 -54.70 -24.90
C SER A 307 16.77 -54.80 -23.49
N SER A 308 15.97 -55.42 -22.62
CA SER A 308 16.25 -56.70 -21.94
C SER A 308 16.44 -56.72 -20.40
N SER A 309 15.75 -57.72 -19.83
CA SER A 309 16.08 -58.50 -18.64
C SER A 309 15.71 -57.98 -17.23
N SER A 310 14.51 -58.38 -16.81
CA SER A 310 14.25 -59.19 -15.61
C SER A 310 15.02 -58.90 -14.32
N ALA A 311 14.34 -58.29 -13.34
CA ALA A 311 14.43 -58.71 -11.93
C ALA A 311 13.19 -58.20 -11.16
N LYS A 312 12.42 -59.15 -10.59
CA LYS A 312 11.38 -58.90 -9.59
C LYS A 312 12.06 -58.47 -8.29
N GLU A 313 11.67 -57.33 -7.73
CA GLU A 313 12.00 -56.97 -6.35
C GLU A 313 10.73 -56.61 -5.56
N GLU A 314 10.65 -57.20 -4.38
CA GLU A 314 9.46 -57.45 -3.57
C GLU A 314 9.26 -56.32 -2.55
N LYS A 315 8.04 -55.77 -2.45
CA LYS A 315 7.68 -54.73 -1.47
C LYS A 315 7.57 -55.31 -0.05
N PRO A 316 8.19 -54.72 0.99
CA PRO A 316 7.87 -55.07 2.37
C PRO A 316 6.68 -54.24 2.91
N LYS A 317 5.72 -54.95 3.53
CA LYS A 317 4.58 -54.40 4.28
C LYS A 317 5.02 -53.83 5.64
N PRO A 318 4.37 -52.78 6.17
CA PRO A 318 4.67 -52.24 7.49
C PRO A 318 4.13 -53.12 8.63
N VAL A 319 4.97 -53.38 9.62
CA VAL A 319 4.67 -54.14 10.84
C VAL A 319 3.94 -53.24 11.85
N SER A 320 2.76 -53.70 12.29
CA SER A 320 1.99 -53.13 13.39
C SER A 320 2.58 -53.51 14.75
N LEU A 321 2.87 -52.55 15.63
CA LEU A 321 3.22 -52.79 17.03
C LEU A 321 2.10 -52.28 17.95
N LYS A 322 1.24 -53.20 18.39
CA LYS A 322 0.38 -53.06 19.58
C LYS A 322 1.11 -53.67 20.78
N LYS A 323 1.40 -52.91 21.82
CA LYS A 323 1.58 -53.39 23.21
C LYS A 323 1.05 -52.30 24.15
N LYS A 324 -0.15 -52.46 24.73
CA LYS A 324 -0.52 -53.23 25.93
C LYS A 324 -0.37 -52.38 27.20
N ILE A 325 -1.49 -51.70 27.51
CA ILE A 325 -1.81 -51.11 28.81
C ILE A 325 -1.89 -52.24 29.85
N LYS A 326 -1.24 -52.08 31.00
CA LYS A 326 -1.63 -52.78 32.22
C LYS A 326 -1.47 -51.84 33.41
N SER A 327 -2.59 -51.66 34.10
CA SER A 327 -2.75 -50.93 35.35
C SER A 327 -1.92 -51.55 36.47
N GLN A 328 -1.41 -50.72 37.38
CA GLN A 328 -1.43 -51.07 38.80
C GLN A 328 -1.50 -49.82 39.68
N SER A 329 -2.48 -49.85 40.59
CA SER A 329 -2.73 -48.96 41.71
C SER A 329 -1.54 -48.85 42.65
N ASN A 330 -1.29 -47.65 43.20
CA ASN A 330 -1.39 -47.39 44.64
C ASN A 330 -1.18 -45.89 44.96
N LYS A 331 -2.05 -45.37 45.83
CA LYS A 331 -1.99 -44.11 46.59
C LYS A 331 -1.94 -44.52 48.08
N PRO A 332 -1.71 -43.61 49.04
CA PRO A 332 -0.67 -42.59 49.16
C PRO A 332 0.09 -42.73 50.50
N SER A 333 1.19 -42.01 50.71
CA SER A 333 1.62 -41.65 52.07
C SER A 333 2.09 -40.21 52.13
N SER A 334 1.61 -39.56 53.17
CA SER A 334 1.79 -38.17 53.57
C SER A 334 3.13 -37.95 54.29
N GLY A 335 3.78 -36.84 53.98
CA GLY A 335 4.82 -36.17 54.77
C GLY A 335 5.21 -34.91 53.99
N GLY A 336 5.04 -33.68 54.46
CA GLY A 336 5.18 -33.19 55.82
C GLY A 336 6.63 -32.74 56.03
N PHE A 337 7.01 -31.58 55.49
CA PHE A 337 8.17 -30.79 55.93
C PHE A 337 7.94 -29.31 55.60
N GLY A 338 8.05 -28.47 56.62
CA GLY A 338 7.94 -27.02 56.53
C GLY A 338 9.30 -26.31 56.60
N SER A 339 9.23 -25.00 56.83
CA SER A 339 10.29 -23.99 57.04
C SER A 339 11.18 -23.70 55.81
N SER A 340 11.40 -22.46 55.39
CA SER A 340 11.43 -21.15 56.10
C SER A 340 10.97 -20.02 55.19
#